data_AF-A0A955T0A6-F1
#
_entry.id   AF-A0A955T0A6-F1
#
_cell.length_a   1.000
_cell.length_b   1.000
_cell.length_c   1.000
_cell.angle_alpha   90.00
_cell.angle_beta   90.00
_cell.angle_gamma   90.00
#
_symmetry.space_group_name_H-M   'P 1'
#
loop_
_entity.id
_entity.type
_entity.pdbx_description
1 polymer ?
#
loop_
_entity_poly.entity_id
_entity_poly.type
_entity_poly.pdbx_seq_one_letter_code
_entity_poly.pdbx_strand_id
1 'polypeptide(L)'
;LNYFYLPSSERDDQGFQRELTRRGLCPYKTKPLSDPFGHREIVKSWDRIFDLGWEDEYISGRNNVKSIQATFWELRADQVLEARQFVAR
;
A
#
# COMPACT_ATOMS: atom_id res chain seq x y z
N LEU A 1 -6.90 -3.63 1.57
CA LEU A 1 -5.42 -3.70 1.64
C LEU A 1 -5.02 -5.11 1.22
N ASN A 2 -4.09 -5.28 0.25
CA ASN A 2 -3.73 -6.61 -0.28
C ASN A 2 -2.84 -7.46 0.67
N TYR A 3 -2.83 -7.14 1.97
CA TYR A 3 -2.02 -7.79 3.01
C TYR A 3 -0.51 -7.87 2.71
N PHE A 4 0.00 -6.96 1.89
CA PHE A 4 1.43 -6.80 1.64
C PHE A 4 1.95 -5.61 2.43
N TYR A 5 3.17 -5.74 2.96
CA TYR A 5 3.90 -4.61 3.51
C TYR A 5 4.33 -3.69 2.37
N LEU A 6 4.14 -2.39 2.53
CA LEU A 6 4.58 -1.38 1.56
C LEU A 6 5.85 -0.72 2.10
N PRO A 7 7.06 -1.21 1.77
CA PRO A 7 8.28 -0.67 2.35
C PRO A 7 8.54 0.78 1.90
N SER A 8 9.33 1.53 2.67
CA SER A 8 9.80 2.87 2.27
C SER A 8 11.27 2.91 1.82
N SER A 9 11.92 1.75 1.77
CA SER A 9 13.26 1.52 1.22
C SER A 9 13.56 0.03 1.22
N GLU A 10 14.62 -0.40 0.52
CA GLU A 10 15.10 -1.78 0.61
C GLU A 10 15.50 -2.17 2.05
N ARG A 11 16.13 -1.25 2.80
CA ARG A 11 16.52 -1.51 4.20
C ARG A 11 15.31 -1.74 5.10
N ASP A 12 14.23 -1.00 4.87
CA ASP A 12 12.95 -1.14 5.58
C ASP A 12 12.31 -2.51 5.29
N ASP A 13 12.24 -2.90 4.01
CA ASP A 13 11.73 -4.22 3.61
C ASP A 13 12.53 -5.36 4.27
N GLN A 14 13.86 -5.33 4.16
CA GLN A 14 14.71 -6.34 4.77
C GLN A 14 14.56 -6.39 6.30
N GLY A 15 14.35 -5.23 6.95
CA GLY A 15 14.10 -5.14 8.39
C GLY A 15 12.80 -5.86 8.78
N PHE A 16 11.73 -5.59 8.03
CA PHE A 16 10.44 -6.23 8.21
C PHE A 16 10.51 -7.76 7.98
N GLN A 17 11.17 -8.21 6.90
CA GLN A 17 11.33 -9.64 6.61
C GLN A 17 12.12 -10.40 7.69
N ARG A 18 13.19 -9.78 8.23
CA ARG A 18 13.96 -10.36 9.35
C ARG A 18 13.10 -10.52 10.60
N GLU A 19 12.29 -9.53 10.91
CA GLU A 19 11.42 -9.57 12.09
C GLU A 19 10.31 -10.63 11.96
N LEU A 20 9.70 -10.78 10.77
CA LEU A 20 8.76 -11.87 10.50
C LEU A 20 9.44 -13.24 10.65
N THR A 21 10.63 -13.41 10.07
CA THR A 21 11.41 -14.65 10.17
C THR A 21 11.73 -14.99 11.61
N ARG A 22 12.16 -14.00 12.41
CA ARG A 22 12.46 -14.16 13.84
C ARG A 22 11.24 -14.64 14.64
N ARG A 23 10.04 -14.27 14.21
CA ARG A 23 8.75 -14.69 14.81
C ARG A 23 8.21 -16.00 14.22
N GLY A 24 8.92 -16.63 13.29
CA GLY A 24 8.46 -17.85 12.60
C GLY A 24 7.29 -17.60 11.64
N LEU A 25 7.11 -16.37 11.17
CA LEU A 25 6.01 -15.97 10.29
C LEU A 25 6.46 -15.97 8.82
N CYS A 26 5.53 -16.32 7.93
CA CYS A 26 5.73 -16.25 6.49
C CYS A 26 4.54 -15.55 5.82
N PRO A 27 4.71 -14.32 5.28
CA PRO A 27 3.61 -13.53 4.71
C PRO A 27 3.05 -14.11 3.41
N TYR A 28 3.75 -15.07 2.80
CA TYR A 28 3.32 -15.77 1.59
C TYR A 28 2.46 -17.01 1.88
N LYS A 29 2.51 -17.56 3.10
CA LYS A 29 1.79 -18.79 3.47
C LYS A 29 0.41 -18.51 4.07
N THR A 30 0.25 -17.42 4.80
CA THR A 30 -1.00 -17.13 5.52
C THR A 30 -1.29 -15.64 5.49
N LYS A 31 -2.50 -15.29 5.03
CA LYS A 31 -3.00 -13.92 4.96
C LYS A 31 -4.43 -13.87 5.50
N PRO A 32 -4.76 -12.95 6.43
CA PRO A 32 -3.83 -12.05 7.14
C PRO A 32 -2.80 -12.82 7.98
N LEU A 33 -1.69 -12.18 8.35
CA LEU A 33 -0.76 -12.73 9.33
C LEU A 33 -1.51 -12.93 10.66
N SER A 34 -1.32 -14.10 11.29
CA SER A 34 -1.91 -14.41 12.60
C SER A 34 -1.30 -13.60 13.74
N ASP A 35 -0.09 -13.07 13.54
CA ASP A 35 0.62 -12.23 14.49
C ASP A 35 0.09 -10.79 14.46
N PRO A 36 -0.36 -10.25 15.62
CA PRO A 36 -0.86 -8.88 15.71
C PRO A 36 0.16 -7.82 15.29
N PHE A 37 1.45 -8.06 15.53
CA PHE A 37 2.51 -7.13 15.15
C PHE A 37 2.61 -7.03 13.62
N GLY A 38 2.79 -8.16 12.92
CA GLY A 38 2.90 -8.18 11.47
C GLY A 38 1.67 -7.58 10.77
N HIS A 39 0.46 -7.89 11.27
CA HIS A 39 -0.76 -7.28 10.74
C HIS A 39 -0.78 -5.76 10.93
N ARG A 40 -0.44 -5.27 12.13
CA ARG A 40 -0.42 -3.83 12.43
C ARG A 40 0.60 -3.08 11.58
N GLU A 41 1.81 -3.60 11.43
CA GLU A 41 2.84 -2.95 10.62
C GLU A 41 2.46 -2.92 9.13
N ILE A 42 1.80 -3.97 8.62
CA ILE A 42 1.21 -3.96 7.28
C ILE A 42 0.15 -2.86 7.18
N VAL A 43 -0.85 -2.82 8.07
CA VAL A 43 -1.91 -1.81 8.01
C VAL A 43 -1.32 -0.39 8.04
N LYS A 44 -0.40 -0.13 8.96
CA LYS A 44 0.29 1.17 9.09
C LYS A 44 1.10 1.53 7.83
N SER A 45 1.74 0.55 7.19
CA SER A 45 2.50 0.79 5.95
C SER A 45 1.64 1.32 4.80
N TRP A 46 0.34 1.01 4.80
CA TRP A 46 -0.58 1.45 3.74
C TRP A 46 -1.01 2.91 3.85
N ASP A 47 -0.80 3.57 5.00
CA ASP A 47 -1.03 5.02 5.13
C ASP A 47 -0.20 5.81 4.11
N ARG A 48 0.94 5.25 3.67
CA ARG A 48 1.81 5.84 2.64
C ARG A 48 1.14 6.04 1.29
N ILE A 49 0.12 5.23 0.93
CA ILE A 49 -0.60 5.39 -0.35
C ILE A 49 -1.38 6.70 -0.39
N PHE A 50 -1.81 7.20 0.77
CA PHE A 50 -2.51 8.48 0.86
C PHE A 50 -1.57 9.69 0.89
N ASP A 51 -0.27 9.47 1.11
CA ASP A 51 0.75 10.51 0.99
C ASP A 51 1.17 10.67 -0.48
N LEU A 52 0.37 11.41 -1.25
CA LEU A 52 0.69 11.72 -2.65
C LEU A 52 1.98 12.57 -2.79
N GLY A 53 2.38 13.27 -1.73
CA GLY A 53 3.60 14.07 -1.69
C GLY A 53 4.88 13.25 -1.51
N TRP A 54 4.78 12.00 -1.01
CA TRP A 54 5.94 11.14 -0.82
C TRP A 54 6.54 10.68 -2.15
N GLU A 55 7.77 11.11 -2.45
CA GLU A 55 8.51 10.69 -3.64
C GLU A 55 9.70 9.79 -3.24
N ASP A 56 9.69 8.57 -3.75
CA ASP A 56 10.75 7.58 -3.65
C ASP A 56 10.99 6.95 -5.02
N GLU A 57 12.20 7.04 -5.55
CA GLU A 57 12.56 6.57 -6.89
C GLU A 57 12.35 5.06 -7.09
N TYR A 58 12.41 4.27 -6.01
CA TYR A 58 12.27 2.83 -6.05
C TYR A 58 10.79 2.38 -5.98
N ILE A 59 9.92 3.18 -5.36
CA ILE A 59 8.59 2.74 -4.95
C ILE A 59 7.46 3.59 -5.53
N SER A 60 7.72 4.85 -5.93
CA SER A 60 6.69 5.78 -6.39
C SER A 60 7.16 6.66 -7.56
N GLY A 61 6.23 7.05 -8.43
CA GLY A 61 6.50 8.06 -9.47
C GLY A 61 6.54 9.49 -8.91
N ARG A 62 6.69 10.47 -9.80
CA ARG A 62 6.49 11.89 -9.45
C ARG A 62 5.03 12.16 -9.10
N ASN A 63 4.77 13.13 -8.23
CA ASN A 63 3.41 13.44 -7.76
C ASN A 63 2.41 13.70 -8.92
N ASN A 64 2.84 14.40 -9.98
CA ASN A 64 2.00 14.75 -11.12
C ASN A 64 1.53 13.57 -12.00
N VAL A 65 2.05 12.36 -11.77
CA VAL A 65 1.62 11.13 -12.49
C VAL A 65 1.04 10.08 -11.54
N LYS A 66 0.92 10.38 -10.25
CA LYS A 66 0.31 9.47 -9.27
C LYS A 66 -1.21 9.53 -9.36
N SER A 67 -1.83 8.36 -9.20
CA SER A 67 -3.28 8.21 -9.07
C SER A 67 -3.57 7.05 -8.13
N ILE A 68 -4.60 7.19 -7.30
CA ILE A 68 -5.12 6.09 -6.49
C ILE A 68 -6.35 5.53 -7.20
N GLN A 69 -6.32 4.24 -7.49
CA GLN A 69 -7.53 3.51 -7.86
C GLN A 69 -8.14 2.89 -6.61
N ALA A 70 -9.41 3.18 -6.35
CA ALA A 70 -10.12 2.65 -5.20
C ALA A 70 -11.56 2.30 -5.55
N THR A 71 -12.11 1.34 -4.81
CA THR A 71 -13.54 1.05 -4.79
C THR A 71 -14.15 1.80 -3.63
N PHE A 72 -15.15 2.63 -3.91
CA PHE A 72 -15.86 3.43 -2.93
C PHE A 72 -17.24 2.82 -2.66
N TRP A 73 -17.72 2.92 -1.42
CA TRP A 73 -19.11 2.58 -1.09
C TRP A 73 -20.07 3.64 -1.61
N GLU A 74 -19.64 4.90 -1.60
CA GLU A 74 -20.39 6.05 -2.08
C GLU A 74 -19.41 7.06 -2.70
N LEU A 75 -19.81 7.67 -3.81
CA LEU A 75 -19.14 8.82 -4.42
C LEU A 75 -20.23 9.82 -4.79
N ARG A 76 -20.16 11.04 -4.25
CA ARG A 76 -21.13 12.08 -4.56
C ARG A 76 -20.68 12.90 -5.76
N ALA A 77 -21.66 13.37 -6.56
CA ALA A 77 -21.38 14.11 -7.78
C ALA A 77 -20.60 15.42 -7.53
N ASP A 78 -20.84 16.09 -6.39
CA ASP A 78 -20.14 17.32 -5.98
C ASP A 78 -18.67 17.11 -5.62
N GLN A 79 -18.24 15.86 -5.41
CA GLN A 79 -16.84 15.50 -5.14
C GLN A 79 -16.05 15.20 -6.43
N VAL A 80 -16.71 15.12 -7.58
CA VAL A 80 -16.10 14.74 -8.86
C VAL A 80 -15.67 15.99 -9.62
N LEU A 81 -14.36 16.13 -9.85
CA LEU A 81 -13.79 17.21 -10.66
C LEU A 81 -13.82 16.90 -12.16
N GLU A 82 -13.58 15.64 -12.53
CA GLU A 82 -13.52 15.19 -13.93
C GLU A 82 -13.91 13.71 -14.02
N ALA A 83 -14.63 13.33 -15.08
CA ALA A 83 -14.92 11.93 -15.41
C ALA A 83 -14.48 11.66 -16.86
N ARG A 84 -13.66 10.62 -17.05
CA ARG A 84 -13.19 10.19 -18.36
C ARG A 84 -13.69 8.77 -18.64
N GLN A 85 -14.16 8.54 -19.86
CA GLN A 85 -14.51 7.19 -20.29
C GLN A 85 -13.24 6.35 -20.42
N PHE A 86 -13.17 5.25 -19.67
CA PHE A 86 -12.10 4.28 -19.83
C PHE A 86 -12.29 3.50 -21.13
N VAL A 87 -11.24 3.41 -21.95
CA VAL A 87 -11.20 2.59 -23.17
C VAL A 87 -10.06 1.59 -23.00
N ALA A 88 -10.40 0.31 -22.87
CA ALA A 88 -9.40 -0.75 -22.83
C ALA A 88 -8.65 -0.82 -24.18
N ARG A 89 -7.34 -1.05 -24.12
CA ARG A 89 -6.51 -1.37 -25.29
C ARG A 89 -6.36 -2.87 -25.45
#